data_AF-A0A353JAE9-F1
#
_entry.id   AF-A0A353JAE9-F1
#
_cell.length_a   1.000
_cell.length_b   1.000
_cell.length_c   1.000
_cell.angle_alpha   90.00
_cell.angle_beta   90.00
_cell.angle_gamma   90.00
#
_symmetry.space_group_name_H-M   'P 1'
#
loop_
_entity.id
_entity.type
_entity.pdbx_description
1 polymer ?
#
loop_
_entity_poly.entity_id
_entity_poly.type
_entity_poly.pdbx_seq_one_letter_code
_entity_poly.pdbx_strand_id
1 'polypeptide(L)'
;MLFISCYGKNVYIDDELVGYISYEGDMFAKGHKFGSLTEEGDIYLLGQYVGYIEDNNEIYINDSYGGYVNSSNDICFDSKALAKINSNNY
;
A
#
# COMPACT_ATOMS: atom_id res chain seq x y z
N MET A 1 -13.68 5.13 4.09
CA MET A 1 -13.18 4.06 5.00
C MET A 1 -12.37 4.70 6.11
N LEU A 2 -12.12 4.04 7.26
CA LEU A 2 -11.08 4.50 8.18
C LEU A 2 -9.77 3.79 7.83
N PHE A 3 -8.79 4.47 7.23
CA PHE A 3 -7.56 3.82 6.73
C PHE A 3 -6.73 3.14 7.82
N ILE A 4 -6.85 3.63 9.06
CA ILE A 4 -6.29 2.97 10.25
C ILE A 4 -6.81 1.55 10.47
N SER A 5 -7.93 1.15 9.85
CA SER A 5 -8.40 -0.25 9.88
C SER A 5 -7.44 -1.23 9.19
N CYS A 6 -6.55 -0.71 8.33
CA CYS A 6 -5.50 -1.47 7.67
C CYS A 6 -4.28 -1.69 8.58
N TYR A 7 -4.18 -0.99 9.71
CA TYR A 7 -3.05 -1.16 10.63
C TYR A 7 -3.12 -2.53 11.30
N GLY A 8 -1.97 -3.20 11.40
CA GLY A 8 -1.90 -4.60 11.86
C GLY A 8 -2.44 -5.62 10.86
N LYS A 9 -2.62 -5.24 9.58
CA LYS A 9 -3.12 -6.13 8.50
C LYS A 9 -2.01 -6.51 7.53
N ASN A 10 -2.36 -7.36 6.57
CA ASN A 10 -1.42 -7.90 5.62
C ASN A 10 -1.29 -7.01 4.38
N VAL A 11 -0.17 -7.18 3.68
CA VAL A 11 0.08 -6.58 2.36
C VAL A 11 0.30 -7.71 1.37
N TYR A 12 -0.47 -7.67 0.28
CA TYR A 12 -0.39 -8.59 -0.84
C TYR A 12 0.05 -7.88 -2.12
N ILE A 13 0.71 -8.61 -3.02
CA ILE A 13 0.93 -8.22 -4.42
C ILE A 13 0.41 -9.36 -5.28
N ASP A 14 -0.55 -9.10 -6.17
CA ASP A 14 -1.19 -10.11 -7.03
C ASP A 14 -1.59 -11.39 -6.24
N ASP A 15 -2.26 -11.22 -5.10
CA ASP A 15 -2.68 -12.28 -4.16
C ASP A 15 -1.56 -13.01 -3.40
N GLU A 16 -0.28 -12.66 -3.61
CA GLU A 16 0.84 -13.19 -2.83
C GLU A 16 1.07 -12.35 -1.57
N LEU A 17 1.10 -12.98 -0.40
CA LEU A 17 1.43 -12.32 0.87
C LEU A 17 2.91 -11.90 0.86
N VAL A 18 3.16 -10.60 0.82
CA VAL A 18 4.55 -10.06 0.79
C VAL A 18 4.97 -9.43 2.10
N GLY A 19 4.01 -9.04 2.94
CA GLY A 19 4.30 -8.25 4.11
C GLY A 19 3.09 -7.95 4.99
N TYR A 20 3.29 -7.00 5.89
CA TYR A 20 2.26 -6.53 6.81
C TYR A 20 2.44 -5.04 7.11
N ILE A 21 1.38 -4.42 7.62
CA ILE A 21 1.36 -3.07 8.15
C ILE A 21 1.41 -3.17 9.67
N SER A 22 2.31 -2.46 10.33
CA SER A 22 2.38 -2.39 11.78
C SER A 22 1.18 -1.61 12.35
N TYR A 23 1.06 -1.59 13.67
CA TYR A 23 0.08 -0.74 14.35
C TYR A 23 0.40 0.75 14.30
N GLU A 24 1.57 1.12 13.77
CA GLU A 24 2.02 2.51 13.58
C GLU A 24 1.92 2.93 12.11
N GLY A 25 1.32 2.11 11.24
CA GLY A 25 1.18 2.39 9.80
C GLY A 25 2.41 2.02 8.95
N ASP A 26 3.48 1.50 9.54
CA ASP A 26 4.69 1.12 8.80
C ASP A 26 4.53 -0.22 8.07
N MET A 27 4.90 -0.27 6.79
CA MET A 27 4.82 -1.48 5.97
C MET A 27 6.16 -2.23 5.96
N PHE A 28 6.12 -3.53 6.27
CA PHE A 28 7.29 -4.40 6.36
C PHE A 28 7.18 -5.60 5.42
N ALA A 29 8.29 -5.92 4.75
CA ALA A 29 8.45 -7.14 3.96
C ALA A 29 9.75 -7.84 4.40
N LYS A 30 9.67 -9.13 4.72
CA LYS A 30 10.81 -9.93 5.23
C LYS A 30 11.55 -9.26 6.42
N GLY A 31 10.81 -8.55 7.28
CA GLY A 31 11.35 -7.86 8.45
C GLY A 31 11.99 -6.49 8.15
N HIS A 32 11.99 -6.02 6.91
CA HIS A 32 12.50 -4.71 6.53
C HIS A 32 11.36 -3.74 6.20
N LYS A 33 11.41 -2.52 6.75
CA LYS A 33 10.48 -1.45 6.40
C LYS A 33 10.70 -1.04 4.95
N PHE A 34 9.64 -1.00 4.16
CA PHE A 34 9.69 -0.56 2.77
C PHE A 34 8.75 0.61 2.46
N GLY A 35 7.78 0.87 3.34
CA GLY A 35 6.82 1.96 3.17
C GLY A 35 6.05 2.30 4.44
N SER A 36 5.05 3.16 4.30
CA SER A 36 4.10 3.53 5.35
C SER A 36 2.76 3.95 4.75
N LEU A 37 1.69 3.72 5.50
CA LEU A 37 0.34 4.23 5.28
C LEU A 37 0.05 5.26 6.37
N THR A 38 -0.47 6.43 6.01
CA THR A 38 -0.93 7.43 6.99
C THR A 38 -2.40 7.24 7.34
N GLU A 39 -2.86 7.91 8.40
CA GLU A 39 -4.26 7.86 8.82
C GLU A 39 -5.21 8.53 7.81
N GLU A 40 -4.69 9.41 6.97
CA GLU A 40 -5.37 10.06 5.84
C GLU A 40 -5.42 9.19 4.58
N GLY A 41 -4.76 8.03 4.59
CA GLY A 41 -4.75 7.09 3.46
C GLY A 41 -3.60 7.30 2.48
N ASP A 42 -2.64 8.18 2.79
CA ASP A 42 -1.48 8.40 1.93
C ASP A 42 -0.48 7.24 2.04
N ILE A 43 0.05 6.82 0.90
CA ILE A 43 1.01 5.73 0.78
C ILE A 43 2.38 6.30 0.43
N TYR A 44 3.37 5.96 1.25
CA TYR A 44 4.76 6.30 1.04
C TYR A 44 5.59 5.03 0.86
N LEU A 45 6.46 5.00 -0.15
CA LEU A 45 7.46 3.95 -0.34
C LEU A 45 8.85 4.56 -0.29
N LEU A 46 9.75 3.96 0.50
CA LEU A 46 11.11 4.47 0.71
C LEU A 46 11.16 5.98 1.09
N GLY A 47 10.13 6.47 1.78
CA GLY A 47 10.00 7.86 2.22
C GLY A 47 9.45 8.84 1.17
N GLN A 48 9.06 8.36 -0.01
CA GLN A 48 8.44 9.17 -1.06
C GLN A 48 6.95 8.87 -1.15
N TYR A 49 6.13 9.92 -1.29
CA TYR A 49 4.72 9.75 -1.60
C TYR A 49 4.58 9.08 -2.97
N VAL A 50 3.78 8.02 -3.04
CA VAL A 50 3.55 7.28 -4.30
C VAL A 50 2.08 7.16 -4.66
N GLY A 51 1.17 7.47 -3.74
CA GLY A 51 -0.24 7.21 -3.95
C GLY A 51 -1.08 7.31 -2.69
N TYR A 52 -2.34 6.89 -2.81
CA TYR A 52 -3.33 7.01 -1.75
C TYR A 52 -4.41 5.92 -1.86
N ILE A 53 -5.16 5.72 -0.78
CA ILE A 53 -6.35 4.88 -0.75
C ILE A 53 -7.59 5.79 -0.81
N GLU A 54 -8.52 5.51 -1.71
CA GLU A 54 -9.81 6.19 -1.76
C GLU A 54 -10.84 5.58 -0.81
N ASP A 55 -11.89 6.35 -0.53
CA ASP A 55 -12.98 5.95 0.35
C ASP A 55 -13.76 4.72 -0.12
N ASN A 56 -13.69 4.43 -1.42
CA ASN A 56 -14.26 3.25 -2.08
C ASN A 56 -13.36 2.00 -1.99
N ASN A 57 -12.28 2.07 -1.21
CA ASN A 57 -11.26 1.03 -1.04
C ASN A 57 -10.37 0.79 -2.27
N GLU A 58 -10.38 1.65 -3.26
CA GLU A 58 -9.43 1.58 -4.37
C GLU A 58 -8.10 2.22 -3.98
N ILE A 59 -7.01 1.69 -4.51
CA ILE A 59 -5.67 2.22 -4.28
C ILE A 59 -5.18 2.82 -5.58
N TYR A 60 -4.68 4.05 -5.52
CA TYR A 60 -4.11 4.76 -6.64
C TYR A 60 -2.61 4.97 -6.41
N ILE A 61 -1.80 4.63 -7.42
CA ILE A 61 -0.34 4.80 -7.42
C ILE A 61 0.01 5.64 -8.65
N ASN A 62 0.68 6.78 -8.44
CA ASN A 62 0.95 7.78 -9.49
C ASN A 62 -0.30 8.08 -10.35
N ASP A 63 -1.42 8.40 -9.69
CA ASP A 63 -2.72 8.73 -10.32
C ASP A 63 -3.33 7.63 -11.21
N SER A 64 -2.88 6.39 -11.06
CA SER A 64 -3.42 5.22 -11.75
C SER A 64 -3.91 4.19 -10.77
N TYR A 65 -4.96 3.44 -11.13
CA TYR A 65 -5.39 2.28 -10.34
C TYR A 65 -4.21 1.34 -10.09
N GLY A 66 -3.99 1.01 -8.83
CA GLY A 66 -2.86 0.22 -8.37
C GLY A 66 -3.20 -0.84 -7.34
N GLY A 67 -4.48 -1.05 -7.05
CA GLY A 67 -4.92 -2.09 -6.13
C GLY A 67 -6.22 -1.77 -5.41
N TYR A 68 -6.47 -2.48 -4.34
CA TYR A 68 -7.63 -2.28 -3.48
C TYR A 68 -7.36 -2.75 -2.05
N VAL A 69 -8.23 -2.32 -1.13
CA VAL A 69 -8.32 -2.86 0.22
C VAL A 69 -9.45 -3.90 0.27
N ASN A 70 -9.12 -5.12 0.69
CA ASN A 70 -10.09 -6.22 0.70
C ASN A 70 -11.03 -6.14 1.93
N SER A 71 -12.00 -7.06 2.03
CA SER A 71 -12.96 -7.08 3.15
C SER A 71 -12.35 -7.37 4.53
N SER A 72 -11.11 -7.86 4.58
CA SER A 72 -10.34 -8.09 5.81
C SER A 72 -9.53 -6.86 6.23
N ASN A 73 -9.59 -5.78 5.44
CA ASN A 73 -8.75 -4.58 5.50
C ASN A 73 -7.27 -4.85 5.16
N ASP A 74 -6.97 -5.93 4.42
CA ASP A 74 -5.63 -6.10 3.88
C ASP A 74 -5.45 -5.24 2.63
N ILE A 75 -4.23 -4.73 2.42
CA ILE A 75 -3.85 -4.00 1.20
C ILE A 75 -3.45 -5.01 0.12
N CYS A 76 -4.03 -4.89 -1.07
CA CYS A 76 -3.73 -5.70 -2.24
C CYS A 76 -3.25 -4.79 -3.38
N PHE A 77 -1.95 -4.80 -3.67
CA PHE A 77 -1.38 -4.06 -4.80
C PHE A 77 -1.38 -4.88 -6.10
N ASP A 78 -1.57 -4.21 -7.24
CA ASP A 78 -1.29 -4.74 -8.57
C ASP A 78 0.20 -4.56 -8.89
N SER A 79 0.89 -5.66 -9.21
CA SER A 79 2.33 -5.62 -9.54
C SER A 79 2.66 -4.68 -10.70
N LYS A 80 1.74 -4.53 -11.68
CA LYS A 80 1.93 -3.63 -12.84
C LYS A 80 1.92 -2.17 -12.42
N ALA A 81 1.15 -1.81 -11.41
CA ALA A 81 1.14 -0.45 -10.89
C ALA A 81 2.44 -0.15 -10.12
N LEU A 82 2.91 -1.09 -9.30
CA LEU A 82 4.19 -0.96 -8.60
C LEU A 82 5.39 -0.87 -9.57
N ALA A 83 5.36 -1.59 -10.70
CA ALA A 83 6.41 -1.51 -11.72
C ALA A 83 6.58 -0.09 -12.30
N LYS A 84 5.51 0.71 -12.34
CA LYS A 84 5.56 2.11 -12.82
C LYS A 84 6.32 3.02 -11.86
N ILE A 85 6.33 2.71 -10.56
CA ILE A 85 7.08 3.49 -9.55
C ILE A 85 8.58 3.43 -9.86
N ASN A 86 9.09 2.24 -10.20
CA ASN A 86 10.50 2.04 -10.52
C ASN A 86 10.90 2.61 -11.91
N SER A 87 9.93 2.82 -12.79
CA SER A 87 10.17 3.24 -14.18
C SER A 87 10.41 4.76 -14.32
N ASN A 88 10.03 5.56 -13.32
CA ASN A 88 10.18 7.02 -13.33
C ASN A 88 11.56 7.52 -12.83
N ASN A 89 12.51 6.60 -12.58
CA ASN A 89 13.86 6.93 -12.08
C ASN A 89 14.96 6.89 -13.18
N TYR A 90 14.59 6.93 -14.47
CA TYR A 90 15.53 6.99 -15.61
C TYR A 90 15.20 8.11 -16.58
#